data_AF-A0ABD0J253-F1
#
_entry.id   AF-A0ABD0J253-F1
#
_cell.length_a   1.000
_cell.length_b   1.000
_cell.length_c   1.000
_cell.angle_alpha   90.00
_cell.angle_beta   90.00
_cell.angle_gamma   90.00
#
_symmetry.space_group_name_H-M   'P 1'
#
loop_
_entity.id
_entity.type
_entity.pdbx_description
1 polymer ?
#
loop_
_entity_poly.entity_id
_entity_poly.type
_entity_poly.pdbx_seq_one_letter_code
_entity_poly.pdbx_strand_id
1 'polypeptide(L)'
;YITHICGTNPQAKIPSPDSCHTYLDCSNVAAEEQTRAEFVDYLLECPYPDLFSSDTGQCQHFSFVSCRHRLEPKAPCDYFQYLQLYDCSSKNCTACTQHHPSCRGLSDGSHAVPGRKSVRMECKAQRTVNIIPCPDGYTFSSNSSSCVRS
;
A
#
# COMPACT_ATOMS: atom_id res chain seq x y z
N TYR A 1 -14.76 -16.66 15.40
CA TYR A 1 -14.51 -15.33 16.00
C TYR A 1 -15.07 -14.22 15.11
N ILE A 2 -14.60 -14.06 13.87
CA ILE A 2 -15.11 -13.04 12.94
C ILE A 2 -16.60 -13.18 12.64
N THR A 3 -17.06 -14.41 12.35
CA THR A 3 -18.48 -14.71 12.12
C THR A 3 -19.38 -14.27 13.28
N HIS A 4 -18.88 -14.34 14.52
CA HIS A 4 -19.60 -13.87 15.70
C HIS A 4 -19.65 -12.33 15.76
N ILE A 5 -18.51 -11.66 15.53
CA ILE A 5 -18.46 -10.18 15.56
C ILE A 5 -19.32 -9.59 14.45
N CYS A 6 -19.16 -10.07 13.22
CA CYS A 6 -19.94 -9.61 12.08
C CYS A 6 -21.42 -10.01 12.18
N GLY A 7 -21.74 -11.16 12.79
CA GLY A 7 -23.13 -11.53 13.09
C GLY A 7 -23.82 -10.59 14.08
N THR A 8 -23.06 -10.03 15.02
CA THR A 8 -23.59 -9.08 16.01
C THR A 8 -23.62 -7.65 15.47
N ASN A 9 -22.63 -7.27 14.65
CA ASN A 9 -22.49 -5.94 14.08
C ASN A 9 -22.24 -6.02 12.56
N PRO A 10 -23.29 -6.20 11.74
CA PRO A 10 -23.14 -6.44 10.30
C PRO A 10 -22.60 -5.25 9.49
N GLN A 11 -22.46 -4.08 10.09
CA GLN A 11 -21.89 -2.88 9.45
C GLN A 11 -20.55 -2.47 10.06
N ALA A 12 -19.99 -3.31 10.94
CA ALA A 12 -18.73 -2.99 11.60
C ALA A 12 -17.56 -3.06 10.61
N LYS A 13 -16.70 -2.05 10.69
CA LYS A 13 -15.36 -2.07 10.10
C LYS A 13 -14.34 -2.16 11.21
N ILE A 14 -13.53 -3.22 11.21
CA ILE A 14 -12.66 -3.57 12.33
C ILE A 14 -11.21 -3.47 11.87
N PRO A 15 -10.38 -2.60 12.46
CA PRO A 15 -8.97 -2.50 12.09
C PRO A 15 -8.24 -3.83 12.34
N SER A 16 -7.33 -4.22 11.44
CA SER A 16 -6.43 -5.34 11.73
C SER A 16 -5.54 -5.01 12.95
N PRO A 17 -5.31 -5.97 13.86
CA PRO A 17 -4.40 -5.76 14.98
C PRO A 17 -2.93 -5.68 14.54
N ASP A 18 -2.58 -6.31 13.42
CA ASP A 18 -1.20 -6.45 12.99
C ASP A 18 -0.77 -5.34 12.04
N SER A 19 -1.71 -4.84 11.23
CA SER A 19 -1.38 -4.06 10.05
C SER A 19 -2.26 -2.82 9.90
N CYS A 20 -1.64 -1.68 9.62
CA CYS A 20 -2.32 -0.39 9.61
C CYS A 20 -3.13 -0.12 8.33
N HIS A 21 -2.91 -0.91 7.28
CA HIS A 21 -3.59 -0.74 5.99
C HIS A 21 -4.71 -1.76 5.75
N THR A 22 -4.91 -2.72 6.65
CA THR A 22 -5.94 -3.75 6.47
C THR A 22 -6.98 -3.69 7.56
N TYR A 23 -8.19 -4.11 7.22
CA TYR A 23 -9.35 -4.10 8.10
C TYR A 23 -10.34 -5.18 7.66
N LEU A 24 -11.20 -5.59 8.58
CA LEU A 24 -12.34 -6.44 8.26
C LEU A 24 -13.56 -5.55 7.99
N ASP A 25 -14.31 -5.84 6.93
CA ASP A 25 -15.58 -5.18 6.66
C ASP A 25 -16.73 -6.18 6.75
N CYS A 26 -17.47 -6.13 7.87
CA CYS A 26 -18.59 -7.02 8.11
C CYS A 26 -19.78 -6.77 7.20
N SER A 27 -19.83 -5.62 6.49
CA SER A 27 -20.87 -5.33 5.51
C SER A 27 -20.64 -6.08 4.19
N ASN A 28 -19.42 -6.56 3.97
CA ASN A 28 -19.04 -7.35 2.81
C ASN A 28 -19.37 -8.84 3.02
N VAL A 29 -20.61 -9.13 3.42
CA VAL A 29 -21.11 -10.50 3.42
C VAL A 29 -21.44 -10.81 1.97
N ALA A 30 -20.71 -11.74 1.35
CA ALA A 30 -21.18 -12.35 0.12
C ALA A 30 -22.58 -12.90 0.41
N ALA A 31 -23.59 -12.22 -0.10
CA ALA A 31 -24.96 -12.67 -0.07
C ALA A 31 -25.02 -13.86 -1.02
N GLU A 32 -24.67 -15.05 -0.53
CA GLU A 32 -25.24 -16.34 -0.91
C GLU A 32 -24.46 -17.47 -0.23
N GLU A 33 -25.24 -18.30 0.47
CA GLU A 33 -24.89 -19.60 1.05
C GLU A 33 -23.77 -19.66 2.08
N GLN A 34 -24.23 -19.96 3.31
CA GLN A 34 -23.50 -20.36 4.49
C GLN A 34 -22.64 -21.63 4.26
N THR A 35 -21.71 -21.62 3.31
CA THR A 35 -20.72 -22.66 3.09
C THR A 35 -19.35 -22.12 3.47
N ARG A 36 -19.09 -22.12 4.78
CA ARG A 36 -17.75 -22.00 5.38
C ARG A 36 -16.88 -20.86 4.80
N ALA A 37 -17.41 -19.64 4.75
CA ALA A 37 -16.67 -18.44 4.34
C ALA A 37 -15.43 -18.25 5.23
N GLU A 38 -14.27 -18.42 4.61
CA GLU A 38 -12.95 -18.30 5.21
C GLU A 38 -12.66 -16.82 5.51
N PHE A 39 -11.77 -16.57 6.47
CA PHE A 39 -11.33 -15.24 6.94
C PHE A 39 -11.03 -14.23 5.81
N VAL A 40 -10.69 -14.73 4.63
CA VAL A 40 -10.23 -13.99 3.44
C VAL A 40 -11.34 -13.10 2.86
N ASP A 41 -12.61 -13.48 2.92
CA ASP A 41 -13.69 -12.74 2.23
C ASP A 41 -14.00 -11.37 2.87
N TYR A 42 -13.70 -11.22 4.16
CA TYR A 42 -13.95 -10.00 4.93
C TYR A 42 -12.73 -9.08 5.00
N LEU A 43 -11.53 -9.60 4.72
CA LEU A 43 -10.29 -8.85 4.85
C LEU A 43 -10.12 -7.93 3.64
N LEU A 44 -10.22 -6.64 3.91
CA LEU A 44 -9.99 -5.59 2.93
C LEU A 44 -8.68 -4.86 3.23
N GLU A 45 -8.16 -4.22 2.19
CA GLU A 45 -6.94 -3.45 2.19
C GLU A 45 -7.24 -2.03 1.67
N CYS A 46 -6.65 -1.02 2.31
CA CYS A 46 -6.70 0.34 1.82
C CYS A 46 -5.84 0.51 0.57
N PRO A 47 -6.27 1.31 -0.42
CA PRO A 47 -5.44 1.62 -1.58
C PRO A 47 -4.12 2.24 -1.16
N TYR A 48 -2.99 1.76 -1.66
CA TYR A 48 -1.71 2.43 -1.42
C TYR A 48 -1.74 3.90 -1.89
N PRO A 49 -1.19 4.86 -1.12
CA PRO A 49 -0.49 4.70 0.16
C PRO A 49 -1.37 4.87 1.41
N ASP A 50 -2.70 4.83 1.27
CA ASP A 50 -3.64 5.06 2.36
C ASP A 50 -3.58 3.98 3.44
N LEU A 51 -4.04 4.36 4.63
CA LEU A 51 -4.07 3.54 5.84
C LEU A 51 -5.47 3.56 6.44
N PHE A 52 -5.84 2.51 7.16
CA PHE A 52 -7.13 2.41 7.81
C PHE A 52 -7.11 3.12 9.16
N SER A 53 -7.89 4.19 9.29
CA SER A 53 -8.04 4.94 10.54
C SER A 53 -8.99 4.22 11.50
N SER A 54 -8.48 3.84 12.67
CA SER A 54 -9.31 3.26 13.74
C SER A 54 -10.29 4.28 14.34
N ASP A 55 -10.03 5.57 14.16
CA ASP A 55 -10.82 6.65 14.76
C ASP A 55 -12.04 6.99 13.88
N THR A 56 -11.89 6.91 12.56
CA THR A 56 -12.98 7.22 11.59
C THR A 56 -13.58 5.98 10.93
N GLY A 57 -12.92 4.83 11.01
CA GLY A 57 -13.35 3.59 10.37
C GLY A 57 -13.23 3.61 8.84
N GLN A 58 -12.33 4.42 8.29
CA GLN A 58 -12.16 4.59 6.84
C GLN A 58 -10.68 4.57 6.44
N CYS A 59 -10.44 4.25 5.16
CA CYS A 59 -9.14 4.49 4.54
C CYS A 59 -8.92 5.99 4.36
N GLN A 60 -7.75 6.46 4.78
CA GLN A 60 -7.36 7.86 4.70
C GLN A 60 -5.89 7.96 4.30
N HIS A 61 -5.53 9.09 3.70
CA HIS A 61 -4.15 9.38 3.35
C HIS A 61 -3.22 9.21 4.56
N PHE A 62 -2.08 8.53 4.37
CA PHE A 62 -1.19 8.11 5.45
C PHE A 62 -0.75 9.23 6.39
N SER A 63 -0.71 10.48 5.91
CA SER A 63 -0.35 11.64 6.73
C SER A 63 -1.37 11.98 7.82
N PHE A 64 -2.60 11.46 7.73
CA PHE A 64 -3.69 11.74 8.67
C PHE A 64 -3.99 10.55 9.60
N VAL A 65 -3.29 9.42 9.45
CA VAL A 65 -3.57 8.20 10.21
C VAL A 65 -2.45 7.91 11.20
N SER A 66 -2.81 7.63 12.45
CA SER A 66 -1.89 7.10 13.45
C SER A 66 -2.02 5.58 13.55
N CYS A 67 -0.95 4.86 13.22
CA CYS A 67 -0.93 3.40 13.29
C CYS A 67 -0.82 2.85 14.71
N ARG A 68 -0.38 3.68 15.67
CA ARG A 68 -0.09 3.28 17.06
C ARG A 68 0.86 2.07 17.09
N HIS A 69 0.36 0.89 17.46
CA HIS A 69 1.14 -0.34 17.56
C HIS A 69 1.06 -1.22 16.29
N ARG A 70 0.18 -0.88 15.34
CA ARG A 70 0.02 -1.64 14.09
C ARG A 70 1.20 -1.36 13.16
N LEU A 71 1.62 -2.37 12.39
CA LEU A 71 2.66 -2.21 11.39
C LEU A 71 2.21 -1.20 10.32
N GLU A 72 3.01 -0.16 10.14
CA GLU A 72 2.81 0.83 9.08
C GLU A 72 3.53 0.38 7.80
N PRO A 73 2.80 -0.04 6.74
CA PRO A 73 3.42 -0.33 5.45
C PRO A 73 3.89 0.96 4.78
N LYS A 74 4.97 0.88 4.00
CA LYS A 74 5.56 2.05 3.34
C LYS A 74 5.89 1.79 1.86
N ALA A 75 6.21 0.54 1.52
CA ALA A 75 6.49 0.15 0.16
C ALA A 75 5.20 -0.32 -0.54
N PRO A 76 5.06 -0.12 -1.86
CA PRO A 76 3.95 -0.70 -2.62
C PRO A 76 3.82 -2.21 -2.39
N CYS A 77 4.92 -2.96 -2.47
CA CYS A 77 4.92 -4.41 -2.28
C CYS A 77 4.71 -4.88 -0.83
N ASP A 78 4.46 -3.97 0.12
CA ASP A 78 3.89 -4.34 1.43
C ASP A 78 2.40 -4.65 1.34
N TYR A 79 1.72 -4.10 0.33
CA TYR A 79 0.28 -4.20 0.12
C TYR A 79 -0.04 -5.40 -0.78
N PHE A 80 -1.05 -6.17 -0.41
CA PHE A 80 -1.53 -7.34 -1.14
C PHE A 80 -1.94 -7.01 -2.57
N GLN A 81 -2.57 -5.86 -2.81
CA GLN A 81 -3.00 -5.42 -4.14
C GLN A 81 -1.84 -5.41 -5.16
N TYR A 82 -0.61 -5.10 -4.74
CA TYR A 82 0.55 -5.09 -5.63
C TYR A 82 1.21 -6.46 -5.75
N LEU A 83 1.18 -7.27 -4.69
CA LEU A 83 1.70 -8.64 -4.73
C LEU A 83 0.85 -9.53 -5.66
N GLN A 84 -0.46 -9.35 -5.63
CA GLN A 84 -1.42 -10.10 -6.44
C GLN A 84 -1.28 -9.83 -7.95
N LEU A 85 -0.83 -8.64 -8.37
CA LEU A 85 -0.57 -8.33 -9.79
C LEU A 85 0.53 -9.21 -10.41
N TYR A 86 1.35 -9.87 -9.59
CA TYR A 86 2.50 -10.66 -10.02
C TYR A 86 2.51 -12.09 -9.42
N ASP A 87 1.37 -12.58 -8.94
CA ASP A 87 1.22 -13.90 -8.30
C ASP A 87 2.25 -14.18 -7.20
N CYS A 88 2.61 -13.14 -6.44
CA CYS A 88 3.65 -13.22 -5.44
C CYS A 88 3.10 -13.60 -4.06
N SER A 89 3.64 -14.68 -3.49
CA SER A 89 3.28 -15.15 -2.14
C SER A 89 4.05 -14.47 -1.01
N SER A 90 5.03 -13.61 -1.32
CA SER A 90 5.87 -12.95 -0.30
C SER A 90 6.25 -11.52 -0.68
N LYS A 91 6.62 -10.72 0.33
CA LYS A 91 7.08 -9.33 0.18
C LYS A 91 8.42 -9.21 -0.58
N ASN A 92 9.20 -10.29 -0.67
CA ASN A 92 10.45 -10.34 -1.44
C ASN A 92 10.19 -10.67 -2.92
N CYS A 93 9.15 -10.06 -3.48
CA CYS A 93 8.72 -10.27 -4.85
C CYS A 93 9.53 -9.38 -5.80
N THR A 94 10.52 -9.97 -6.48
CA THR A 94 11.37 -9.23 -7.43
C THR A 94 10.53 -8.52 -8.49
N ALA A 95 9.53 -9.22 -9.07
CA ALA A 95 8.63 -8.65 -10.07
C ALA A 95 7.90 -7.40 -9.55
N CYS A 96 7.28 -7.48 -8.37
CA CYS A 96 6.63 -6.33 -7.75
C CYS A 96 7.62 -5.17 -7.53
N THR A 97 8.79 -5.42 -6.95
CA THR A 97 9.76 -4.34 -6.66
C THR A 97 10.34 -3.68 -7.92
N GLN A 98 10.42 -4.42 -9.03
CA GLN A 98 10.87 -3.89 -10.32
C GLN A 98 9.82 -2.96 -10.94
N HIS A 99 8.54 -3.28 -10.82
CA HIS A 99 7.45 -2.48 -11.37
C HIS A 99 6.97 -1.38 -10.42
N HIS A 100 7.08 -1.60 -9.11
CA HIS A 100 6.65 -0.70 -8.04
C HIS A 100 7.83 -0.39 -7.10
N PRO A 101 8.76 0.49 -7.54
CA PRO A 101 9.93 0.86 -6.77
C PRO A 101 9.56 1.48 -5.42
N SER A 102 10.40 1.24 -4.41
CA SER A 102 10.17 1.68 -3.04
C SER A 102 11.05 2.86 -2.65
N CYS A 103 10.44 3.84 -1.99
CA CYS A 103 11.13 4.91 -1.26
C CYS A 103 11.51 4.55 0.18
N ARG A 104 11.39 3.28 0.60
CA ARG A 104 11.69 2.90 1.99
C ARG A 104 13.12 3.30 2.35
N GLY A 105 13.27 4.02 3.46
CA GLY A 105 14.56 4.50 3.95
C GLY A 105 15.13 5.72 3.23
N LEU A 106 14.47 6.23 2.18
CA LEU A 106 14.85 7.46 1.50
C LEU A 106 14.18 8.68 2.15
N SER A 107 14.85 9.83 2.03
CA SER A 107 14.32 11.13 2.44
C SER A 107 13.21 11.61 1.50
N ASP A 108 12.44 12.60 1.95
CA ASP A 108 11.47 13.27 1.09
C ASP A 108 12.17 13.93 -0.11
N GLY A 109 11.58 13.84 -1.30
CA GLY A 109 12.10 14.46 -2.52
C GLY A 109 12.19 13.52 -3.73
N SER A 110 12.96 13.91 -4.75
CA SER A 110 13.14 13.14 -5.98
C SER A 110 14.31 12.18 -5.88
N HIS A 111 14.08 10.94 -6.29
CA HIS A 111 15.07 9.87 -6.27
C HIS A 111 15.08 9.08 -7.57
N ALA A 112 16.20 8.39 -7.81
CA ALA A 112 16.37 7.54 -8.99
C ALA A 112 15.49 6.31 -8.88
N VAL A 113 14.89 5.90 -10.01
CA VAL A 113 14.24 4.59 -10.09
C VAL A 113 15.30 3.56 -10.51
N PRO A 114 15.51 2.46 -9.73
CA PRO A 114 16.48 1.44 -10.08
C PRO A 114 16.29 0.92 -11.51
N GLY A 115 17.36 0.91 -12.29
CA GLY A 115 17.36 0.45 -13.69
C GLY A 115 16.63 1.34 -14.70
N ARG A 116 16.06 2.49 -14.29
CA ARG A 116 15.25 3.35 -15.17
C ARG A 116 15.68 4.81 -15.05
N LYS A 117 16.53 5.27 -15.97
CA LYS A 117 17.06 6.65 -15.98
C LYS A 117 16.08 7.69 -16.55
N SER A 118 15.10 7.27 -17.35
CA SER A 118 14.13 8.16 -18.00
C SER A 118 12.97 8.57 -17.09
N VAL A 119 12.94 8.09 -15.84
CA VAL A 119 11.91 8.42 -14.86
C VAL A 119 12.57 8.70 -13.51
N ARG A 120 11.88 9.45 -12.67
CA ARG A 120 12.21 9.68 -11.27
C ARG A 120 11.05 9.26 -10.40
N MET A 121 11.33 8.89 -9.15
CA MET A 121 10.28 8.69 -8.15
C MET A 121 10.25 9.84 -7.15
N GLU A 122 9.07 10.22 -6.70
CA GLU A 122 8.89 11.17 -5.60
C GLU A 122 8.62 10.41 -4.31
N CYS A 123 9.44 10.68 -3.32
CA CYS A 123 9.36 10.10 -2.00
C CYS A 123 8.71 11.08 -1.03
N LYS A 124 7.76 10.59 -0.24
CA LYS A 124 7.17 11.32 0.89
C LYS A 124 6.98 10.39 2.06
N ALA A 125 7.56 10.73 3.22
CA ALA A 125 7.56 9.89 4.41
C ALA A 125 7.95 8.42 4.11
N GLN A 126 8.99 8.24 3.29
CA GLN A 126 9.51 6.94 2.82
C GLN A 126 8.54 6.12 1.93
N ARG A 127 7.53 6.77 1.33
CA ARG A 127 6.59 6.18 0.36
C ARG A 127 6.80 6.74 -1.02
N THR A 128 6.61 5.90 -2.04
CA THR A 128 6.66 6.29 -3.45
C THR A 128 5.32 6.90 -3.83
N VAL A 129 5.19 8.22 -3.81
CA VAL A 129 3.91 8.88 -4.09
C VAL A 129 3.68 9.10 -5.58
N ASN A 130 4.75 9.26 -6.37
CA ASN A 130 4.69 9.39 -7.82
C ASN A 130 5.89 8.73 -8.51
N ILE A 131 5.70 8.31 -9.75
CA ILE A 131 6.77 7.99 -10.71
C ILE A 131 6.55 8.87 -11.92
N ILE A 132 7.49 9.78 -12.19
CA ILE A 132 7.31 10.86 -13.16
C ILE A 132 8.39 10.71 -14.25
N PRO A 133 8.01 10.76 -15.55
CA PRO A 133 8.98 10.76 -16.62
C PRO A 133 9.84 12.04 -16.60
N CYS A 134 11.12 11.88 -16.90
CA CYS A 134 11.94 13.02 -17.27
C CYS A 134 11.49 13.56 -18.63
N PRO A 135 11.68 14.87 -18.90
CA PRO A 135 11.43 15.43 -20.23
C PRO A 135 12.26 14.72 -21.31
N ASP A 136 11.81 14.82 -22.57
CA ASP A 136 12.53 14.20 -23.70
C ASP A 136 13.98 14.70 -23.81
N GLY A 137 14.92 13.76 -23.91
CA GLY A 137 16.36 14.06 -23.91
C GLY A 137 16.96 14.28 -22.51
N TYR A 138 16.21 14.10 -21.43
CA TYR A 138 16.70 14.19 -20.06
C TYR A 138 16.75 12.82 -19.38
N THR A 139 17.73 12.64 -18.50
CA THR A 139 17.85 11.49 -17.60
C THR A 139 18.01 11.95 -16.16
N PHE A 140 17.54 11.14 -15.22
CA PHE A 140 17.67 11.46 -13.80
C PHE A 140 19.12 11.34 -13.33
N SER A 141 19.61 12.38 -12.66
CA SER A 141 20.91 12.43 -12.01
C SER A 141 20.74 12.43 -10.50
N SER A 142 21.29 11.41 -9.83
CA SER A 142 21.28 11.32 -8.36
C SER A 142 22.10 12.41 -7.69
N ASN A 143 23.08 13.00 -8.39
CA ASN A 143 23.92 14.08 -7.84
C ASN A 143 23.15 15.39 -7.65
N SER A 144 22.24 15.67 -8.58
CA SER A 144 21.39 16.88 -8.54
C SER A 144 19.97 16.60 -8.07
N SER A 145 19.65 15.33 -7.77
CA SER A 145 18.29 14.84 -7.48
C SER A 145 17.25 15.32 -8.49
N SER A 146 17.63 15.41 -9.77
CA SER A 146 16.81 16.03 -10.82
C SER A 146 17.08 15.44 -12.20
N CYS A 147 16.15 15.66 -13.13
CA CYS A 147 16.35 15.33 -14.54
C CYS A 147 17.31 16.34 -15.17
N VAL A 148 18.40 15.85 -15.75
CA VAL A 148 19.41 16.65 -16.46
C VAL A 148 19.49 16.20 -17.92
N ARG A 149 19.88 17.11 -18.81
CA ARG A 149 20.00 16.79 -20.24
C ARG A 149 21.09 15.72 -20.43
N SER A 150 20.76 14.69 -21.20
CA SER A 150 21.67 13.57 -21.51
C SER A 150 22.66 13.91 -22.60
#